data_AF-A0A2X3VA50-F1
#
_entry.id   AF-A0A2X3VA50-F1
#
_cell.length_a   1.000
_cell.length_b   1.000
_cell.length_c   1.000
_cell.angle_alpha   90.00
_cell.angle_beta   90.00
_cell.angle_gamma   90.00
#
_symmetry.space_group_name_H-M   'P 1'
#
loop_
_entity.id
_entity.type
_entity.pdbx_description
1 polymer ?
#
loop_
_entity_poly.entity_id
_entity_poly.type
_entity_poly.pdbx_seq_one_letter_code
_entity_poly.pdbx_strand_id
1 'polypeptide(L)'
;MFFRRRRMYLNQYYDKAIYYDRKTHEVLEAPKSKLLDTEKSNKMNRHIPLLVVLFIASGSGISSFFSLFLQGNYSMTTFWSVILIWIAEFAFITILVERALYRNINRAQVTTQTVSLFTICDSEDLKEKNLSEKEKRNNTYLFNALLFTIPAVGFYYVYDFIFHFKDFLGEPIGGEIFKIIFAGLLLGVAFVIYNQNNISGILDITEKFESGKLKVVCRDDENSDVYLEVSVGPDGAILTKELHDYKAGA
;
A
#
# COMPACT_ATOMS: atom_id res chain seq x y z
N MET A 1 1.02 13.52 5.86
CA MET A 1 0.04 14.03 4.88
C MET A 1 -0.13 12.95 3.81
N PHE A 2 -1.33 12.39 3.67
CA PHE A 2 -1.56 11.11 2.98
C PHE A 2 -1.57 11.20 1.46
N PHE A 3 -1.79 12.39 0.89
CA PHE A 3 -1.88 12.61 -0.54
C PHE A 3 -0.51 12.96 -1.14
N ARG A 4 -0.13 12.28 -2.23
CA ARG A 4 1.06 12.60 -3.06
C ARG A 4 2.37 12.58 -2.26
N ARG A 5 2.74 11.42 -1.71
CA ARG A 5 4.02 11.24 -0.98
C ARG A 5 5.25 11.49 -1.85
N ARG A 6 6.23 12.19 -1.30
CA ARG A 6 7.55 12.37 -1.93
C ARG A 6 8.28 11.03 -2.09
N ARG A 7 8.26 10.22 -1.03
CA ARG A 7 8.91 8.90 -0.97
C ARG A 7 7.86 7.80 -1.06
N MET A 8 8.02 6.91 -2.03
CA MET A 8 7.12 5.77 -2.27
C MET A 8 7.82 4.50 -1.87
N TYR A 9 7.14 3.62 -1.15
CA TYR A 9 7.64 2.26 -0.92
C TYR A 9 7.74 1.54 -2.26
N LEU A 10 8.87 0.88 -2.52
CA LEU A 10 9.14 0.20 -3.78
C LEU A 10 9.14 -1.32 -3.59
N ASN A 11 10.00 -1.84 -2.71
CA ASN A 11 10.03 -3.27 -2.37
C ASN A 11 10.72 -3.53 -1.02
N GLN A 12 10.84 -4.80 -0.63
CA GLN A 12 11.61 -5.27 0.52
C GLN A 12 12.87 -6.01 0.06
N TYR A 13 13.97 -5.81 0.78
CA TYR A 13 15.22 -6.55 0.60
C TYR A 13 15.72 -7.01 1.96
N TYR A 14 15.74 -8.33 2.20
CA TYR A 14 16.05 -8.95 3.50
C TYR A 14 15.30 -8.33 4.68
N ASP A 15 15.98 -7.60 5.58
CA ASP A 15 15.41 -6.92 6.76
C ASP A 15 15.19 -5.41 6.55
N LYS A 16 15.36 -4.96 5.30
CA LYS A 16 15.21 -3.56 4.88
C LYS A 16 13.96 -3.36 4.02
N ALA A 17 13.35 -2.18 4.17
CA ALA A 17 12.30 -1.66 3.31
C ALA A 17 12.92 -0.60 2.39
N ILE A 18 12.61 -0.67 1.10
CA ILE A 18 13.20 0.19 0.08
C ILE A 18 12.14 1.15 -0.42
N TYR A 19 12.53 2.40 -0.57
CA TYR A 19 11.71 3.51 -0.99
C TYR A 19 12.38 4.22 -2.16
N TYR A 20 11.59 4.94 -2.93
CA TYR A 20 12.04 5.79 -4.02
C TYR A 20 11.58 7.22 -3.78
N ASP A 21 12.52 8.17 -3.79
CA ASP A 21 12.21 9.59 -3.69
C ASP A 21 11.95 10.18 -5.08
N ARG A 22 10.71 10.60 -5.33
CA ARG A 22 10.30 11.11 -6.65
C ARG A 22 10.91 12.48 -7.01
N LYS A 23 11.44 13.22 -6.03
CA LYS A 23 12.02 14.55 -6.28
C LYS A 23 13.51 14.45 -6.60
N THR A 24 14.24 13.62 -5.84
CA THR A 24 15.69 13.46 -5.96
C THR A 24 16.10 12.25 -6.79
N HIS A 25 15.14 11.39 -7.16
CA HIS A 25 15.38 10.11 -7.84
C HIS A 25 16.29 9.16 -7.04
N GLU A 26 16.39 9.37 -5.73
CA GLU A 26 17.17 8.54 -4.82
C GLU A 26 16.42 7.26 -4.46
N VAL A 27 17.13 6.14 -4.42
CA VAL A 27 16.64 4.90 -3.83
C VAL A 27 17.10 4.85 -2.37
N LEU A 28 16.15 4.79 -1.45
CA LEU A 28 16.37 4.88 -0.02
C LEU A 28 16.05 3.54 0.65
N GLU A 29 16.89 3.09 1.57
CA GLU A 29 16.63 1.96 2.46
C GLU A 29 16.31 2.43 3.88
N ALA A 30 15.35 1.79 4.53
CA ALA A 30 15.09 1.95 5.96
C ALA A 30 14.90 0.58 6.62
N PRO A 31 15.20 0.43 7.92
CA PRO A 31 14.93 -0.81 8.62
C PRO A 31 13.43 -1.12 8.61
N LYS A 32 13.06 -2.39 8.37
CA LYS A 32 11.65 -2.81 8.39
C LYS A 32 10.99 -2.43 9.71
N SER A 33 9.72 -2.08 9.64
CA SER A 33 8.93 -1.93 10.85
C SER A 33 8.64 -3.30 11.45
N LYS A 34 8.38 -3.34 12.76
CA LYS A 34 7.98 -4.57 13.47
C LYS A 34 6.68 -5.20 12.92
N LEU A 35 5.92 -4.47 12.08
CA LEU A 35 4.72 -4.97 11.42
C LEU A 35 5.00 -5.56 10.03
N LEU A 36 6.08 -5.14 9.36
CA LEU A 36 6.52 -5.71 8.09
C LEU A 36 7.40 -6.94 8.27
N ASP A 37 8.17 -6.99 9.36
CA ASP A 37 9.08 -8.08 9.67
C ASP A 37 8.30 -9.27 10.24
N THR A 38 7.73 -10.11 9.37
CA THR A 38 6.93 -11.29 9.75
C THR A 38 7.76 -12.36 10.47
N GLU A 39 9.06 -12.43 10.21
CA GLU A 39 9.97 -13.42 10.79
C GLU A 39 10.36 -13.07 12.23
N LYS A 40 10.71 -11.81 12.50
CA LYS A 40 10.99 -11.29 13.86
C LYS A 40 9.71 -10.98 14.64
N SER A 41 8.59 -10.79 13.94
CA SER A 41 7.24 -10.66 14.53
C SER A 41 6.66 -11.99 15.02
N ASN A 42 7.32 -13.15 14.87
CA ASN A 42 6.86 -14.40 15.49
C ASN A 42 6.65 -14.25 17.03
N LYS A 43 7.39 -13.34 17.69
CA LYS A 43 7.20 -13.00 19.11
C LYS A 43 6.00 -12.07 19.40
N MET A 44 5.44 -11.39 18.39
CA MET A 44 4.26 -10.51 18.47
C MET A 44 3.02 -11.10 17.77
N ASN A 45 3.21 -12.12 16.94
CA ASN A 45 2.18 -12.89 16.24
C ASN A 45 1.26 -13.66 17.21
N ARG A 46 1.70 -13.90 18.45
CA ARG A 46 0.83 -14.41 19.52
C ARG A 46 -0.21 -13.38 19.98
N HIS A 47 0.06 -12.09 19.79
CA HIS A 47 -0.80 -11.00 20.24
C HIS A 47 -1.62 -10.35 19.12
N ILE A 48 -1.39 -10.67 17.84
CA ILE A 48 -2.26 -10.16 16.76
C ILE A 48 -3.64 -10.81 16.83
N PRO A 49 -3.79 -12.14 16.96
CA PRO A 49 -5.08 -12.77 17.26
C PRO A 49 -5.62 -12.29 18.61
N LEU A 50 -4.74 -12.06 19.59
CA LEU A 50 -5.15 -11.61 20.92
C LEU A 50 -5.60 -10.15 20.92
N LEU A 51 -5.11 -9.29 20.03
CA LEU A 51 -5.58 -7.92 19.84
C LEU A 51 -6.90 -7.91 19.07
N VAL A 52 -7.08 -8.79 18.08
CA VAL A 52 -8.37 -9.00 17.42
C VAL A 52 -9.41 -9.53 18.42
N VAL A 53 -9.02 -10.51 19.24
CA VAL A 53 -9.86 -11.07 20.31
C VAL A 53 -10.08 -10.07 21.44
N LEU A 54 -9.10 -9.25 21.84
CA LEU A 54 -9.25 -8.20 22.84
C LEU A 54 -10.10 -7.04 22.31
N PHE A 55 -10.03 -6.73 21.02
CA PHE A 55 -10.90 -5.76 20.34
C PHE A 55 -12.34 -6.28 20.26
N ILE A 56 -12.53 -7.59 20.09
CA ILE A 56 -13.84 -8.26 20.16
C ILE A 56 -14.31 -8.38 21.63
N ALA A 57 -13.41 -8.62 22.59
CA ALA A 57 -13.70 -8.93 23.99
C ALA A 57 -13.70 -7.70 24.93
N SER A 58 -13.29 -6.51 24.47
CA SER A 58 -13.45 -5.25 25.20
C SER A 58 -14.89 -4.71 25.19
N GLY A 59 -15.86 -5.54 24.80
CA GLY A 59 -16.84 -6.06 25.76
C GLY A 59 -17.58 -5.06 26.65
N SER A 60 -18.20 -4.06 26.03
CA SER A 60 -19.49 -3.51 26.49
C SER A 60 -20.11 -2.64 25.39
N GLY A 61 -19.29 -1.86 24.67
CA GLY A 61 -19.74 -1.03 23.55
C GLY A 61 -19.95 -1.79 22.24
N ILE A 62 -19.01 -2.67 21.85
CA ILE A 62 -19.00 -3.33 20.54
C ILE A 62 -20.07 -4.43 20.44
N SER A 63 -20.27 -5.23 21.49
CA SER A 63 -21.36 -6.23 21.52
C SER A 63 -22.75 -5.58 21.49
N SER A 64 -22.95 -4.47 22.21
CA SER A 64 -24.17 -3.67 22.13
C SER A 64 -24.32 -3.00 20.74
N PHE A 65 -23.22 -2.59 20.13
CA PHE A 65 -23.21 -2.02 18.79
C PHE A 65 -23.52 -3.05 17.70
N PHE A 66 -22.97 -4.27 17.77
CA PHE A 66 -23.35 -5.37 16.87
C PHE A 66 -24.77 -5.88 17.12
N SER A 67 -25.28 -5.82 18.36
CA SER A 67 -26.68 -6.16 18.64
C SER A 67 -27.68 -5.23 17.94
N LEU A 68 -27.31 -3.96 17.66
CA LEU A 68 -28.13 -3.05 16.85
C LEU A 68 -28.36 -3.60 15.44
N PHE A 69 -27.40 -4.35 14.90
CA PHE A 69 -27.45 -4.92 13.56
C PHE A 69 -27.95 -6.37 13.51
N LEU A 70 -28.00 -7.08 14.64
CA LEU A 70 -28.43 -8.49 14.69
C LEU A 70 -29.92 -8.67 15.03
N GLN A 71 -30.55 -7.72 15.72
CA GLN A 71 -31.94 -7.82 16.17
C GLN A 71 -32.72 -6.49 16.03
N GLY A 72 -32.14 -5.50 15.35
CA GLY A 72 -32.75 -4.17 15.14
C GLY A 72 -33.37 -4.01 13.75
N ASN A 73 -34.25 -3.01 13.63
CA ASN A 73 -34.72 -2.51 12.34
C ASN A 73 -33.81 -1.35 11.90
N TYR A 74 -33.71 -1.14 10.59
CA TYR A 74 -33.01 0.01 10.05
C TYR A 74 -33.63 1.31 10.58
N SER A 75 -32.81 2.08 11.28
CA SER A 75 -33.20 3.36 11.88
C SER A 75 -32.18 4.44 11.51
N MET A 76 -32.52 5.70 11.74
CA MET A 76 -31.55 6.79 11.53
C MET A 76 -30.27 6.61 12.36
N THR A 77 -30.35 5.96 13.52
CA THR A 77 -29.16 5.59 14.31
C THR A 77 -28.30 4.56 13.58
N THR A 78 -28.91 3.63 12.86
CA THR A 78 -28.22 2.60 12.06
C THR A 78 -27.43 3.26 10.92
N PHE A 79 -28.05 4.22 10.23
CA PHE A 79 -27.40 4.99 9.17
C PHE A 79 -26.11 5.67 9.64
N TRP A 80 -26.20 6.47 10.70
CA TRP A 80 -25.05 7.18 11.23
C TRP A 80 -23.99 6.24 11.81
N SER A 81 -24.41 5.11 12.38
CA SER A 81 -23.50 4.07 12.86
C SER A 81 -22.67 3.47 11.72
N VAL A 82 -23.30 3.13 10.59
CA VAL A 82 -22.60 2.61 9.40
C VAL A 82 -21.59 3.62 8.86
N ILE A 83 -21.99 4.90 8.74
CA ILE A 83 -21.08 5.96 8.29
C ILE A 83 -19.86 6.09 9.23
N LEU A 84 -20.08 6.07 10.54
CA LEU A 84 -19.00 6.13 11.53
C LEU A 84 -18.06 4.93 11.44
N ILE A 85 -18.59 3.73 11.20
CA ILE A 85 -17.77 2.53 10.96
C ILE A 85 -16.89 2.74 9.74
N TRP A 86 -17.43 3.18 8.61
CA TRP A 86 -16.63 3.40 7.40
C TRP A 86 -15.51 4.42 7.62
N ILE A 87 -15.78 5.52 8.33
CA ILE A 87 -14.76 6.51 8.69
C ILE A 87 -13.69 5.87 9.59
N ALA A 88 -14.10 5.07 10.58
CA ALA A 88 -13.18 4.39 11.48
C ALA A 88 -12.33 3.33 10.75
N GLU A 89 -12.92 2.53 9.87
CA GLU A 89 -12.22 1.53 9.03
C GLU A 89 -11.20 2.21 8.11
N PHE A 90 -11.60 3.29 7.44
CA PHE A 90 -10.72 4.06 6.58
C PHE A 90 -9.54 4.64 7.38
N ALA A 91 -9.81 5.25 8.53
CA ALA A 91 -8.76 5.78 9.41
C ALA A 91 -7.86 4.66 9.93
N PHE A 92 -8.42 3.51 10.32
CA PHE A 92 -7.68 2.37 10.85
C PHE A 92 -6.72 1.79 9.81
N ILE A 93 -7.19 1.50 8.60
CA ILE A 93 -6.36 0.95 7.52
C ILE A 93 -5.26 1.94 7.12
N THR A 94 -5.57 3.22 6.99
CA THR A 94 -4.57 4.23 6.63
C THR A 94 -3.49 4.41 7.71
N ILE A 95 -3.86 4.37 9.00
CA ILE A 95 -2.92 4.43 10.12
C ILE A 95 -2.08 3.16 10.22
N LEU A 96 -2.70 1.98 10.03
CA LEU A 96 -1.99 0.71 10.04
C LEU A 96 -0.91 0.68 8.97
N VAL A 97 -1.26 1.06 7.74
CA VAL A 97 -0.30 1.06 6.63
C VAL A 97 0.78 2.11 6.85
N GLU A 98 0.44 3.28 7.39
CA GLU A 98 1.43 4.28 7.77
C GLU A 98 2.44 3.73 8.79
N ARG A 99 1.95 3.04 9.82
CA ARG A 99 2.81 2.44 10.85
C ARG A 99 3.57 1.22 10.35
N ALA A 100 3.02 0.48 9.39
CA ALA A 100 3.67 -0.67 8.80
C ALA A 100 4.75 -0.24 7.81
N LEU A 101 4.41 0.54 6.80
CA LEU A 101 5.30 0.89 5.70
C LEU A 101 6.17 2.11 5.97
N TYR A 102 5.71 3.09 6.73
CA TYR A 102 6.36 4.42 6.74
C TYR A 102 6.89 4.86 8.10
N ARG A 103 6.68 4.07 9.16
CA ARG A 103 7.16 4.39 10.51
C ARG A 103 8.66 4.74 10.57
N ASN A 104 9.48 4.06 9.79
CA ASN A 104 10.94 4.22 9.79
C ASN A 104 11.45 5.06 8.61
N ILE A 105 10.57 5.66 7.80
CA ILE A 105 10.96 6.41 6.59
C ILE A 105 11.86 7.62 6.88
N ASN A 106 11.77 8.19 8.09
CA ASN A 106 12.62 9.31 8.50
C ASN A 106 14.06 8.89 8.77
N ARG A 107 14.31 7.59 8.96
CA ARG A 107 15.66 7.00 9.08
C ARG A 107 16.18 6.47 7.74
N ALA A 108 15.44 6.71 6.65
CA ALA A 108 15.81 6.17 5.36
C ALA A 108 17.10 6.84 4.86
N GLN A 109 18.05 6.01 4.43
CA GLN A 109 19.34 6.42 3.88
C GLN A 109 19.44 5.95 2.43
N VAL A 110 20.28 6.59 1.61
CA VAL A 110 20.48 6.13 0.23
C VAL A 110 21.07 4.72 0.24
N THR A 111 20.44 3.79 -0.51
CA THR A 111 20.85 2.38 -0.56
C THR A 111 22.02 2.18 -1.52
N THR A 112 22.66 1.01 -1.48
CA THR A 112 23.81 0.70 -2.32
C THR A 112 23.39 0.30 -3.75
N GLN A 113 24.32 0.32 -4.69
CA GLN A 113 24.06 0.04 -6.11
C GLN A 113 23.46 -1.36 -6.30
N THR A 114 24.07 -2.42 -5.75
CA THR A 114 23.55 -3.79 -5.84
C THR A 114 22.11 -3.90 -5.37
N VAL A 115 21.79 -3.32 -4.21
CA VAL A 115 20.44 -3.35 -3.64
C VAL A 115 19.47 -2.55 -4.49
N SER A 116 19.86 -1.38 -4.98
CA SER A 116 19.01 -0.56 -5.86
C SER A 116 18.66 -1.29 -7.17
N LEU A 117 19.67 -1.89 -7.81
CA LEU A 117 19.51 -2.63 -9.05
C LEU A 117 18.72 -3.91 -8.83
N PHE A 118 18.98 -4.67 -7.77
CA PHE A 118 18.15 -5.82 -7.42
C PHE A 118 16.69 -5.41 -7.19
N THR A 119 16.43 -4.28 -6.55
CA THR A 119 15.06 -3.92 -6.20
C THR A 119 14.26 -3.43 -7.41
N ILE A 120 14.90 -2.69 -8.31
CA ILE A 120 14.30 -2.20 -9.54
C ILE A 120 14.24 -3.33 -10.59
N CYS A 121 15.35 -4.06 -10.76
CA CYS A 121 15.57 -5.13 -11.74
C CYS A 121 15.41 -6.56 -11.21
N ASP A 122 14.83 -6.80 -10.04
CA ASP A 122 14.31 -8.12 -9.60
C ASP A 122 12.90 -7.95 -8.99
N SER A 123 12.24 -6.84 -9.32
CA SER A 123 10.81 -6.68 -9.07
C SER A 123 10.08 -7.88 -9.70
N GLU A 124 9.05 -8.42 -9.02
CA GLU A 124 8.28 -9.59 -9.49
C GLU A 124 7.75 -9.40 -10.93
N ASP A 125 7.64 -8.15 -11.37
CA ASP A 125 7.36 -7.73 -12.75
C ASP A 125 8.33 -8.30 -13.80
N LEU A 126 9.59 -8.60 -13.44
CA LEU A 126 10.54 -9.29 -14.34
C LEU A 126 10.35 -10.81 -14.41
N LYS A 127 9.82 -11.44 -13.35
CA LYS A 127 9.32 -12.81 -13.48
C LYS A 127 8.14 -12.83 -14.46
N GLU A 128 7.31 -11.79 -14.45
CA GLU A 128 6.22 -11.63 -15.41
C GLU A 128 6.70 -11.29 -16.84
N LYS A 129 7.84 -10.59 -17.01
CA LYS A 129 8.44 -10.35 -18.34
C LYS A 129 8.94 -11.59 -19.09
N ASN A 130 9.11 -12.72 -18.41
CA ASN A 130 9.42 -14.00 -19.05
C ASN A 130 8.17 -14.68 -19.64
N LEU A 131 6.97 -14.10 -19.48
CA LEU A 131 5.74 -14.54 -20.15
C LEU A 131 5.64 -13.97 -21.57
N SER A 132 4.89 -14.64 -22.45
CA SER A 132 4.71 -14.15 -23.81
C SER A 132 4.04 -12.76 -23.85
N GLU A 133 4.36 -11.90 -24.83
CA GLU A 133 3.79 -10.54 -24.95
C GLU A 133 2.25 -10.51 -24.88
N LYS A 134 1.60 -11.55 -25.40
CA LYS A 134 0.13 -11.71 -25.39
C LYS A 134 -0.40 -12.03 -24.00
N GLU A 135 0.29 -12.89 -23.25
CA GLU A 135 -0.06 -13.20 -21.86
C GLU A 135 0.14 -11.99 -20.96
N LYS A 136 1.25 -11.26 -21.13
CA LYS A 136 1.53 -10.02 -20.39
C LYS A 136 0.43 -8.99 -20.60
N ARG A 137 0.07 -8.69 -21.85
CA ARG A 137 -0.99 -7.70 -22.15
C ARG A 137 -2.33 -8.10 -21.54
N ASN A 138 -2.67 -9.39 -21.57
CA ASN A 138 -3.90 -9.89 -20.99
C ASN A 138 -3.86 -9.84 -19.45
N ASN A 139 -2.74 -10.22 -18.84
CA ASN A 139 -2.59 -10.26 -17.38
C ASN A 139 -2.54 -8.84 -16.78
N THR A 140 -1.82 -7.91 -17.41
CA THR A 140 -1.84 -6.48 -17.03
C THR A 140 -3.23 -5.88 -17.19
N TYR A 141 -3.96 -6.22 -18.26
CA TYR A 141 -5.34 -5.76 -18.45
C TYR A 141 -6.27 -6.32 -17.37
N LEU A 142 -6.19 -7.62 -17.07
CA LEU A 142 -6.98 -8.27 -16.02
C LEU A 142 -6.66 -7.73 -14.63
N PHE A 143 -5.38 -7.52 -14.34
CA PHE A 143 -4.91 -6.91 -13.09
C PHE A 143 -5.45 -5.49 -12.94
N ASN A 144 -5.30 -4.65 -13.97
CA ASN A 144 -5.84 -3.29 -13.95
C ASN A 144 -7.37 -3.31 -13.85
N ALA A 145 -8.06 -4.16 -14.61
CA ALA A 145 -9.51 -4.30 -14.54
C ALA A 145 -9.97 -4.73 -13.15
N LEU A 146 -9.28 -5.68 -12.51
CA LEU A 146 -9.55 -6.09 -11.13
C LEU A 146 -9.31 -4.94 -10.15
N LEU A 147 -8.20 -4.22 -10.32
CA LEU A 147 -7.82 -3.09 -9.49
C LEU A 147 -8.86 -1.97 -9.52
N PHE A 148 -9.49 -1.71 -10.68
CA PHE A 148 -10.53 -0.69 -10.84
C PHE A 148 -11.94 -1.18 -10.46
N THR A 149 -12.25 -2.46 -10.69
CA THR A 149 -13.57 -3.03 -10.38
C THR A 149 -13.81 -3.12 -8.88
N ILE A 150 -12.78 -3.47 -8.09
CA ILE A 150 -12.87 -3.54 -6.63
C ILE A 150 -13.41 -2.21 -6.04
N PRO A 151 -12.75 -1.04 -6.22
CA PRO A 151 -13.29 0.23 -5.75
C PRO A 151 -14.66 0.56 -6.32
N ALA A 152 -14.92 0.26 -7.61
CA ALA A 152 -16.22 0.54 -8.21
C ALA A 152 -17.37 -0.22 -7.52
N VAL A 153 -17.16 -1.49 -7.15
CA VAL A 153 -18.10 -2.28 -6.36
C VAL A 153 -18.28 -1.68 -4.97
N GLY A 154 -17.20 -1.27 -4.31
CA GLY A 154 -17.27 -0.57 -3.03
C GLY A 154 -18.09 0.73 -3.10
N PHE A 155 -17.85 1.54 -4.12
CA PHE A 155 -18.59 2.78 -4.37
C PHE A 155 -20.06 2.51 -4.65
N TYR A 156 -20.39 1.47 -5.42
CA TYR A 156 -21.77 1.08 -5.69
C TYR A 156 -22.52 0.77 -4.40
N TYR A 157 -21.98 -0.08 -3.52
CA TYR A 157 -22.65 -0.42 -2.26
C TYR A 157 -22.78 0.77 -1.31
N VAL A 158 -21.76 1.64 -1.24
CA VAL A 158 -21.83 2.87 -0.45
C VAL A 158 -22.89 3.83 -0.99
N TYR A 159 -22.92 4.03 -2.30
CA TYR A 159 -23.91 4.87 -2.97
C TYR A 159 -25.31 4.33 -2.75
N ASP A 160 -25.52 3.04 -3.03
CA ASP A 160 -26.81 2.39 -2.92
C ASP A 160 -27.37 2.50 -1.50
N PHE A 161 -26.53 2.22 -0.49
CA PHE A 161 -26.91 2.38 0.91
C PHE A 161 -27.27 3.82 1.26
N ILE A 162 -26.50 4.82 0.82
CA ILE A 162 -26.75 6.23 1.18
C ILE A 162 -28.03 6.76 0.53
N PHE A 163 -28.21 6.51 -0.76
CA PHE A 163 -29.30 7.11 -1.53
C PHE A 163 -30.63 6.37 -1.38
N HIS A 164 -30.59 5.04 -1.21
CA HIS A 164 -31.79 4.22 -1.00
C HIS A 164 -32.03 3.91 0.48
N PHE A 165 -31.28 4.49 1.43
CA PHE A 165 -31.45 4.25 2.87
C PHE A 165 -32.90 4.39 3.34
N LYS A 166 -33.62 5.38 2.79
CA LYS A 166 -34.99 5.69 3.17
C LYS A 166 -35.94 4.53 2.93
N ASP A 167 -35.68 3.71 1.92
CA ASP A 167 -36.51 2.57 1.54
C ASP A 167 -36.30 1.40 2.51
N PHE A 168 -35.17 1.37 3.22
CA PHE A 168 -34.88 0.36 4.24
C PHE A 168 -35.45 0.73 5.62
N LEU A 169 -35.88 1.97 5.86
CA LEU A 169 -36.33 2.42 7.19
C LEU A 169 -37.47 1.56 7.74
N GLY A 170 -37.25 0.96 8.92
CA GLY A 170 -38.23 0.11 9.59
C GLY A 170 -38.18 -1.36 9.18
N GLU A 171 -37.47 -1.72 8.10
CA GLU A 171 -37.22 -3.10 7.73
C GLU A 171 -36.27 -3.77 8.74
N PRO A 172 -36.42 -5.08 9.00
CA PRO A 172 -35.50 -5.82 9.86
C PRO A 172 -34.12 -5.88 9.20
N ILE A 173 -33.07 -5.67 9.99
CA ILE A 173 -31.71 -5.73 9.49
C ILE A 173 -31.35 -7.18 9.16
N GLY A 174 -31.10 -7.43 7.88
CA GLY A 174 -30.64 -8.73 7.38
C GLY A 174 -29.12 -8.85 7.31
N GLY A 175 -28.62 -10.02 6.90
CA GLY A 175 -27.19 -10.26 6.69
C GLY A 175 -26.54 -9.42 5.57
N GLU A 176 -27.32 -8.67 4.81
CA GLU A 176 -26.84 -7.70 3.81
C GLU A 176 -26.04 -6.55 4.45
N ILE A 177 -26.32 -6.21 5.72
CA ILE A 177 -25.61 -5.15 6.44
C ILE A 177 -24.11 -5.39 6.50
N PHE A 178 -23.69 -6.65 6.56
CA PHE A 178 -22.27 -6.99 6.55
C PHE A 178 -21.61 -6.58 5.23
N LYS A 179 -22.30 -6.74 4.09
CA LYS A 179 -21.77 -6.31 2.78
C LYS A 179 -21.60 -4.79 2.74
N ILE A 180 -22.57 -4.06 3.29
CA ILE A 180 -22.55 -2.60 3.39
C ILE A 180 -21.39 -2.15 4.28
N ILE A 181 -21.23 -2.74 5.46
CA ILE A 181 -20.11 -2.44 6.38
C ILE A 181 -18.78 -2.69 5.68
N PHE A 182 -18.57 -3.88 5.08
CA PHE A 182 -17.34 -4.22 4.39
C PHE A 182 -17.04 -3.36 3.16
N ALA A 183 -18.03 -2.69 2.57
CA ALA A 183 -17.81 -1.77 1.45
C ALA A 183 -16.88 -0.61 1.84
N GLY A 184 -16.99 -0.10 3.08
CA GLY A 184 -16.10 0.94 3.60
C GLY A 184 -14.66 0.47 3.72
N LEU A 185 -14.46 -0.72 4.30
CA LEU A 185 -13.16 -1.38 4.35
C LEU A 185 -12.55 -1.53 2.95
N LEU A 186 -13.36 -1.99 1.99
CA LEU A 186 -12.92 -2.21 0.61
C LEU A 186 -12.46 -0.91 -0.06
N LEU A 187 -13.20 0.19 0.14
CA LEU A 187 -12.78 1.52 -0.32
C LEU A 187 -11.51 2.01 0.39
N GLY A 188 -11.37 1.76 1.69
CA GLY A 188 -10.17 2.11 2.45
C GLY A 188 -8.91 1.37 1.97
N VAL A 189 -9.04 0.07 1.67
CA VAL A 189 -7.97 -0.74 1.09
C VAL A 189 -7.62 -0.24 -0.32
N ALA A 190 -8.62 -0.01 -1.17
CA ALA A 190 -8.41 0.55 -2.50
C ALA A 190 -7.66 1.89 -2.44
N PHE A 191 -8.11 2.80 -1.56
CA PHE A 191 -7.44 4.09 -1.36
C PHE A 191 -5.97 3.93 -0.97
N VAL A 192 -5.66 3.02 -0.06
CA VAL A 192 -4.27 2.75 0.33
C VAL A 192 -3.45 2.19 -0.83
N ILE A 193 -3.99 1.24 -1.59
CA ILE A 193 -3.30 0.63 -2.72
C ILE A 193 -2.97 1.69 -3.79
N TYR A 194 -3.95 2.52 -4.15
CA TYR A 194 -3.75 3.55 -5.18
C TYR A 194 -2.89 4.73 -4.72
N ASN A 195 -3.00 5.16 -3.47
CA ASN A 195 -2.35 6.39 -3.01
C ASN A 195 -1.06 6.14 -2.22
N GLN A 196 -1.05 5.18 -1.28
CA GLN A 196 0.14 4.90 -0.45
C GLN A 196 1.11 3.94 -1.12
N ASN A 197 0.62 2.90 -1.78
CA ASN A 197 1.48 1.94 -2.48
C ASN A 197 1.65 2.25 -3.97
N ASN A 198 0.90 3.23 -4.51
CA ASN A 198 0.96 3.74 -5.89
C ASN A 198 1.52 2.73 -6.90
N ILE A 199 0.87 1.56 -7.02
CA ILE A 199 1.38 0.41 -7.79
C ILE A 199 1.69 0.83 -9.23
N SER A 200 0.81 1.63 -9.85
CA SER A 200 1.03 2.16 -11.20
C SER A 200 2.28 3.04 -11.30
N GLY A 201 2.62 3.79 -10.26
CA GLY A 201 3.84 4.57 -10.23
C GLY A 201 5.10 3.72 -10.04
N ILE A 202 5.02 2.63 -9.29
CA ILE A 202 6.13 1.67 -9.17
C ILE A 202 6.42 1.05 -10.55
N LEU A 203 5.38 0.60 -11.25
CA LEU A 203 5.49 0.04 -12.60
C LEU A 203 6.10 1.04 -13.59
N ASP A 204 5.63 2.29 -13.56
CA ASP A 204 6.14 3.37 -14.42
C ASP A 204 7.61 3.72 -14.10
N ILE A 205 8.05 3.64 -12.84
CA ILE A 205 9.45 3.83 -12.45
C ILE A 205 10.34 2.73 -13.04
N THR A 206 9.94 1.47 -12.90
CA THR A 206 10.68 0.33 -13.44
C THR A 206 10.78 0.42 -14.97
N GLU A 207 9.67 0.68 -15.66
CA GLU A 207 9.66 0.80 -17.13
C GLU A 207 10.52 1.97 -17.63
N LYS A 208 10.48 3.13 -16.95
CA LYS A 208 11.31 4.28 -17.33
C LYS A 208 12.79 4.03 -17.07
N PHE A 209 13.12 3.30 -16.01
CA PHE A 209 14.51 2.94 -15.71
C PHE A 209 15.09 2.03 -16.80
N GLU A 210 14.36 0.99 -17.17
CA GLU A 210 14.81 0.03 -18.19
C GLU A 210 14.85 0.61 -19.60
N SER A 211 13.94 1.53 -19.92
CA SER A 211 13.99 2.26 -21.20
C SER A 211 15.07 3.34 -21.25
N GLY A 212 15.91 3.45 -20.21
CA GLY A 212 16.99 4.45 -20.10
C GLY A 212 16.49 5.89 -19.92
N LYS A 213 15.19 6.08 -19.69
CA LYS A 213 14.54 7.39 -19.53
C LYS A 213 14.60 7.90 -18.09
N LEU A 214 14.87 7.03 -17.13
CA LEU A 214 15.03 7.36 -15.74
C LEU A 214 16.45 7.02 -15.29
N LYS A 215 17.01 7.93 -14.50
CA LYS A 215 18.26 7.74 -13.78
C LYS A 215 17.95 7.72 -12.29
N VAL A 216 18.60 6.82 -11.56
CA VAL A 216 18.41 6.68 -10.12
C VAL A 216 19.70 6.96 -9.39
N VAL A 217 19.59 7.55 -8.21
CA VAL A 217 20.75 7.82 -7.36
C VAL A 217 20.84 6.76 -6.27
N CYS A 218 21.99 6.12 -6.16
CA CYS A 218 22.34 5.17 -5.11
C CYS A 218 23.75 5.47 -4.58
N ARG A 219 24.18 4.75 -3.55
CA ARG A 219 25.55 4.78 -3.04
C ARG A 219 26.38 3.69 -3.70
N ASP A 220 27.67 3.94 -3.79
CA ASP A 220 28.62 2.89 -4.15
C ASP A 220 28.60 1.74 -3.13
N ASP A 221 28.82 0.51 -3.59
CA ASP A 221 28.82 -0.67 -2.73
C ASP A 221 30.09 -0.74 -1.86
N GLU A 222 31.23 -0.20 -2.34
CA GLU A 222 32.52 -0.24 -1.65
C GLU A 222 32.78 1.03 -0.81
N ASN A 223 32.26 2.18 -1.25
CA ASN A 223 32.45 3.47 -0.59
C ASN A 223 31.14 4.18 -0.27
N SER A 224 30.74 4.17 1.01
CA SER A 224 29.49 4.78 1.47
C SER A 224 29.39 6.29 1.31
N ASP A 225 30.52 6.98 1.10
CA ASP A 225 30.57 8.43 0.92
C ASP A 225 30.42 8.85 -0.56
N VAL A 226 30.48 7.88 -1.49
CA VAL A 226 30.34 8.12 -2.94
C VAL A 226 28.91 7.84 -3.38
N TYR A 227 28.34 8.79 -4.11
CA TYR A 227 27.02 8.68 -4.72
C TYR A 227 27.16 8.41 -6.22
N LEU A 228 26.36 7.48 -6.71
CA LEU A 228 26.32 7.05 -8.10
C LEU A 228 24.96 7.40 -8.72
N GLU A 229 24.99 7.96 -9.91
CA GLU A 229 23.85 8.01 -10.82
C GLU A 229 23.88 6.76 -11.70
N VAL A 230 22.86 5.92 -11.59
CA VAL A 230 22.72 4.66 -12.32
C VAL A 230 21.60 4.79 -13.34
N SER A 231 21.83 4.27 -14.54
CA SER A 231 20.85 4.27 -15.63
C SER A 231 21.09 3.10 -16.58
N VAL A 232 20.12 2.80 -17.45
CA VAL A 232 20.27 1.79 -18.50
C VAL A 232 20.66 2.47 -19.81
N GLY A 233 21.75 2.00 -20.42
CA GLY A 233 22.26 2.47 -21.70
C GLY A 233 21.44 1.99 -22.89
N PRO A 234 21.70 2.53 -24.10
CA PRO A 234 20.97 2.16 -25.33
C PRO A 234 21.13 0.69 -25.72
N ASP A 235 22.20 0.06 -25.24
CA ASP A 235 22.57 -1.35 -25.40
C ASP A 235 22.04 -2.25 -24.27
N GLY A 236 21.33 -1.69 -23.30
CA GLY A 236 20.85 -2.40 -22.12
C GLY A 236 21.90 -2.55 -21.02
N ALA A 237 23.11 -2.00 -21.19
CA ALA A 237 24.15 -2.05 -20.17
C ALA A 237 23.84 -1.08 -19.02
N ILE A 238 24.16 -1.45 -17.79
CA ILE A 238 24.06 -0.54 -16.65
C ILE A 238 25.19 0.48 -16.74
N LEU A 239 24.82 1.76 -16.84
CA LEU A 239 25.73 2.90 -16.84
C LEU A 239 25.75 3.52 -15.45
N THR A 240 26.94 3.64 -14.88
CA THR A 240 27.17 4.28 -13.58
C THR A 240 28.03 5.53 -13.74
N LYS A 241 27.61 6.62 -13.11
CA LYS A 241 28.35 7.87 -13.08
C LYS A 241 28.50 8.36 -11.64
N GLU A 242 29.73 8.59 -11.20
CA GLU A 242 29.99 9.20 -9.89
C GLU A 242 29.48 10.65 -9.86
N LEU A 243 28.85 11.00 -8.74
CA LEU A 243 28.37 12.34 -8.45
C LEU A 243 29.30 13.00 -7.44
N HIS A 244 30.14 13.91 -7.93
CA HIS A 244 30.97 14.76 -7.07
C HIS A 244 30.11 15.88 -6.45
N ASP A 245 30.36 16.19 -5.16
CA ASP A 245 29.66 17.21 -4.37
C ASP A 245 28.14 17.01 -4.16
N TYR A 246 27.64 15.78 -4.31
CA TYR A 246 26.24 15.47 -4.06
C TYR A 246 25.86 15.52 -2.58
N LYS A 247 24.78 16.25 -2.26
CA LYS A 247 24.17 16.25 -0.92
C LYS A 247 22.86 15.49 -0.94
N ALA A 248 22.86 14.31 -0.31
CA ALA A 248 21.67 13.47 -0.20
C ALA A 248 20.50 14.20 0.49
N GLY A 249 19.30 14.05 -0.06
CA GLY A 249 18.06 14.57 0.53
C GLY A 249 17.74 16.05 0.30
N ALA A 250 18.44 16.75 -0.60
CA ALA A 250 18.17 18.16 -0.98
C ALA A 250 16.79 18.39 -1.69
#